data_AF-B3ELJ2-F1
#
_entry.id   AF-B3ELJ2-F1
#
_cell.length_a   1.000
_cell.length_b   1.000
_cell.length_c   1.000
_cell.angle_alpha   90.00
_cell.angle_beta   90.00
_cell.angle_gamma   90.00
#
_symmetry.space_group_name_H-M   'P 1'
#
loop_
_entity.id
_entity.type
_entity.pdbx_description
1 polymer ?
#
loop_
_entity_poly.entity_id
_entity_poly.type
_entity_poly.pdbx_seq_one_letter_code
_entity_poly.pdbx_strand_id
1 'polypeptide(L)'
;MEITHILIDDKNPVHRELSIYRTGEISRIRLSDTGYRTYGTLAISAHNHTALFHFDLIESLNALPFISETGQGLDSWDEAFLDHSQLEKMLGILREAERQIDPEKKEKALLGWHDKPLAAAYWREIDPKEFLGFLEELKTFAGKAMEEKYDLEFIL
;
A
#
# COMPACT_ATOMS: atom_id res chain seq x y z
N MET A 1 1.32 -33.26 8.05
CA MET A 1 1.76 -32.23 9.00
C MET A 1 0.60 -31.26 9.13
N GLU A 2 0.10 -31.02 10.33
CA GLU A 2 -1.00 -30.10 10.57
C GLU A 2 -0.44 -28.67 10.64
N ILE A 3 -0.94 -27.77 9.79
CA ILE A 3 -0.53 -26.36 9.77
C ILE A 3 -1.53 -25.57 10.59
N THR A 4 -1.03 -24.78 11.54
CA THR A 4 -1.86 -23.87 12.32
C THR A 4 -2.18 -22.63 11.48
N HIS A 5 -3.46 -22.36 11.24
CA HIS A 5 -3.89 -21.15 10.55
C HIS A 5 -4.18 -20.04 11.55
N ILE A 6 -3.37 -18.98 11.52
CA ILE A 6 -3.49 -17.83 12.41
C ILE A 6 -4.06 -16.66 11.60
N LEU A 7 -5.22 -16.15 12.01
CA LEU A 7 -5.75 -14.90 11.46
C LEU A 7 -5.16 -13.73 12.25
N ILE A 8 -4.52 -12.80 11.55
CA ILE A 8 -3.98 -11.57 12.14
C ILE A 8 -5.14 -10.68 12.59
N ASP A 9 -4.97 -10.11 13.79
CA ASP A 9 -5.92 -9.21 14.43
C ASP A 9 -5.16 -7.95 14.81
N ASP A 10 -5.52 -6.84 14.18
CA ASP A 10 -4.84 -5.55 14.36
C ASP A 10 -5.06 -4.96 15.75
N LYS A 11 -6.03 -5.46 16.52
CA LYS A 11 -6.24 -5.06 17.91
C LYS A 11 -5.32 -5.80 18.87
N ASN A 12 -4.80 -6.96 18.48
CA ASN A 12 -3.88 -7.75 19.29
C ASN A 12 -2.44 -7.19 19.22
N PRO A 13 -1.87 -6.71 20.35
CA PRO A 13 -0.50 -6.16 20.36
C PRO A 13 0.56 -7.15 19.87
N VAL A 14 0.44 -8.44 20.20
CA VAL A 14 1.40 -9.46 19.80
C VAL A 14 1.41 -9.65 18.28
N HIS A 15 0.25 -9.52 17.64
CA HIS A 15 0.15 -9.61 16.19
C HIS A 15 0.78 -8.39 15.49
N ARG A 16 0.72 -7.21 16.12
CA ARG A 16 1.35 -5.99 15.59
C ARG A 16 2.88 -5.99 15.67
N GLU A 17 3.45 -6.80 16.56
CA GLU A 17 4.90 -6.97 16.69
C GLU A 17 5.49 -7.95 15.66
N LEU A 18 4.65 -8.66 14.90
CA LEU A 18 5.12 -9.58 13.88
C LEU A 18 5.72 -8.80 12.69
N SER A 19 6.81 -9.30 12.12
CA SER A 19 7.45 -8.70 10.93
C SER A 19 6.59 -8.71 9.66
N ILE A 20 5.45 -9.41 9.68
CA ILE A 20 4.44 -9.45 8.63
C ILE A 20 3.31 -8.43 8.85
N TYR A 21 3.28 -7.76 10.00
CA TYR A 21 2.43 -6.60 10.24
C TYR A 21 3.13 -5.37 9.68
N ARG A 22 2.64 -4.85 8.56
CA ARG A 22 3.23 -3.72 7.84
C ARG A 22 2.22 -2.60 7.72
N THR A 23 2.71 -1.38 7.80
CA THR A 23 1.95 -0.14 7.61
C THR A 23 2.85 0.80 6.83
N GLY A 24 2.24 1.66 6.05
CA GLY A 24 2.97 2.63 5.24
C GLY A 24 2.38 4.01 5.33
N GLU A 25 2.91 4.92 4.52
CA GLU A 25 2.35 6.24 4.32
C GLU A 25 2.68 6.78 2.93
N ILE A 26 1.86 7.73 2.48
CA ILE A 26 2.07 8.47 1.24
C ILE A 26 2.12 9.95 1.58
N SER A 27 3.24 10.59 1.28
CA SER A 27 3.49 11.98 1.64
C SER A 27 3.49 12.86 0.39
N ARG A 28 2.86 14.03 0.49
CA ARG A 28 3.01 15.11 -0.50
C ARG A 28 4.32 15.83 -0.21
N ILE A 29 5.21 15.85 -1.19
CA ILE A 29 6.52 16.51 -1.08
C ILE A 29 6.75 17.40 -2.30
N ARG A 30 7.90 18.08 -2.34
CA ARG A 30 8.42 18.69 -3.56
C ARG A 30 9.87 18.29 -3.73
N LEU A 31 10.16 17.53 -4.77
CA LEU A 31 11.53 17.09 -5.07
C LEU A 31 12.46 18.28 -5.38
N SER A 32 11.89 19.43 -5.79
CA SER A 32 12.63 20.67 -6.05
C SER A 32 12.99 21.48 -4.80
N ASP A 33 12.45 21.13 -3.63
CA ASP A 33 12.73 21.88 -2.41
C ASP A 33 14.19 21.68 -1.97
N THR A 34 14.76 22.73 -1.39
CA THR A 34 16.17 22.71 -0.91
C THR A 34 16.38 21.79 0.31
N GLY A 35 15.30 21.28 0.89
CA GLY A 35 15.32 20.33 2.00
C GLY A 35 13.99 19.59 2.07
N TYR A 36 14.02 18.42 2.72
CA TYR A 36 12.85 17.56 2.85
C TYR A 36 11.73 18.23 3.67
N ARG A 37 10.52 18.22 3.12
CA ARG A 37 9.32 18.71 3.79
C ARG A 37 8.09 17.96 3.29
N THR A 38 7.26 17.54 4.23
CA THR A 38 5.92 17.03 3.94
C THR A 38 4.88 18.15 3.97
N TYR A 39 3.98 18.13 3.00
CA TYR A 39 2.86 19.06 2.84
C TYR A 39 1.51 18.40 3.15
N GLY A 40 1.55 17.14 3.58
CA GLY A 40 0.42 16.32 3.98
C GLY A 40 0.81 14.85 3.85
N THR A 41 0.18 14.00 4.66
CA THR A 41 0.48 12.57 4.70
C THR A 41 -0.82 11.80 4.76
N LEU A 42 -0.90 10.72 3.99
CA LEU A 42 -1.97 9.74 4.01
C LEU A 42 -1.41 8.44 4.59
N ALA A 43 -1.92 8.01 5.74
CA ALA A 43 -1.50 6.77 6.36
C ALA A 43 -2.07 5.54 5.63
N ILE A 44 -1.28 4.48 5.53
CA ILE A 44 -1.67 3.18 5.01
C ILE A 44 -1.75 2.20 6.20
N SER A 45 -2.96 1.78 6.54
CA SER A 45 -3.18 0.77 7.58
C SER A 45 -2.61 -0.59 7.16
N ALA A 46 -2.44 -1.53 8.11
CA ALA A 46 -1.95 -2.86 7.77
C ALA A 46 -2.92 -3.67 6.90
N HIS A 47 -4.21 -3.39 7.03
CA HIS A 47 -5.22 -3.84 6.11
C HIS A 47 -4.96 -3.33 4.68
N ASN A 48 -4.88 -2.01 4.51
CA ASN A 48 -4.74 -1.39 3.19
C ASN A 48 -3.39 -1.71 2.56
N HIS A 49 -2.32 -1.79 3.34
CA HIS A 49 -1.02 -2.24 2.88
C HIS A 49 -1.15 -3.64 2.26
N THR A 50 -1.74 -4.60 2.98
CA THR A 50 -1.93 -5.95 2.44
C THR A 50 -2.81 -5.94 1.19
N ALA A 51 -3.88 -5.15 1.19
CA ALA A 51 -4.81 -5.06 0.07
C ALA A 51 -4.15 -4.49 -1.20
N LEU A 52 -3.22 -3.53 -1.07
CA LEU A 52 -2.44 -3.00 -2.21
C LEU A 52 -1.70 -4.11 -2.97
N PHE A 53 -1.08 -5.05 -2.25
CA PHE A 53 -0.40 -6.19 -2.88
C PHE A 53 -1.38 -7.27 -3.33
N HIS A 54 -2.42 -7.55 -2.54
CA HIS A 54 -3.38 -8.61 -2.87
C HIS A 54 -4.16 -8.33 -4.16
N PHE A 55 -4.50 -7.06 -4.42
CA PHE A 55 -5.20 -6.63 -5.63
C PHE A 55 -4.24 -6.18 -6.76
N ASP A 56 -2.97 -6.60 -6.71
CA ASP A 56 -1.94 -6.32 -7.72
C ASP A 56 -1.78 -4.81 -8.06
N LEU A 57 -2.12 -3.93 -7.10
CA LEU A 57 -2.07 -2.49 -7.33
C LEU A 57 -0.63 -1.99 -7.35
N ILE A 58 0.23 -2.54 -6.49
CA ILE A 58 1.66 -2.21 -6.49
C ILE A 58 2.31 -2.59 -7.83
N GLU A 59 2.01 -3.79 -8.35
CA GLU A 59 2.50 -4.24 -9.65
C GLU A 59 2.02 -3.31 -10.77
N SER A 60 0.74 -2.93 -10.74
CA SER A 60 0.16 -2.01 -11.72
C SER A 60 0.81 -0.61 -11.66
N LEU A 61 1.08 -0.11 -10.45
CA LEU A 61 1.73 1.19 -10.25
C LEU A 61 3.19 1.19 -10.68
N ASN A 62 3.90 0.06 -10.60
CA ASN A 62 5.29 -0.07 -11.07
C ASN A 62 5.47 0.17 -12.58
N ALA A 63 4.38 0.29 -13.36
CA ALA A 63 4.43 0.80 -14.73
C ALA A 63 4.80 2.30 -14.82
N LEU A 64 4.72 3.05 -13.71
CA LEU A 64 5.09 4.46 -13.63
C LEU A 64 6.59 4.63 -13.34
N PRO A 65 7.20 5.75 -13.78
CA PRO A 65 8.63 5.99 -13.61
C PRO A 65 8.95 6.49 -12.19
N PHE A 66 8.86 5.59 -11.20
CA PHE A 66 9.25 5.88 -9.83
C PHE A 66 10.75 6.13 -9.72
N ILE A 67 11.14 7.12 -8.92
CA ILE A 67 12.51 7.32 -8.45
C ILE A 67 12.62 6.54 -7.14
N SER A 68 13.47 5.52 -7.10
CA SER A 68 13.76 4.72 -5.88
C SER A 68 15.26 4.51 -5.77
N GLU A 69 15.78 4.41 -4.56
CA GLU A 69 17.24 4.23 -4.35
C GLU A 69 17.76 2.93 -4.98
N THR A 70 16.95 1.87 -4.92
CA THR A 70 17.30 0.55 -5.47
C THR A 70 16.89 0.35 -6.92
N GLY A 71 16.15 1.30 -7.50
CA GLY A 71 15.64 1.20 -8.87
C GLY A 71 14.56 0.14 -9.08
N GLN A 72 13.97 -0.38 -8.01
CA GLN A 72 12.92 -1.42 -8.04
C GLN A 72 11.49 -0.85 -7.91
N GLY A 73 11.34 0.47 -7.95
CA GLY A 73 10.03 1.13 -7.92
C GLY A 73 9.37 1.06 -6.55
N LEU A 74 8.09 0.70 -6.50
CA LEU A 74 7.30 0.53 -5.27
C LEU A 74 7.44 -0.85 -4.63
N ASP A 75 8.08 -1.82 -5.30
CA ASP A 75 8.24 -3.18 -4.77
C ASP A 75 9.55 -3.35 -3.97
N SER A 76 10.44 -2.36 -4.00
CA SER A 76 11.48 -2.25 -3.00
C SER A 76 10.90 -1.76 -1.69
N TRP A 77 11.33 -2.36 -0.59
CA TRP A 77 11.09 -1.95 0.81
C TRP A 77 11.65 -0.55 1.15
N ASP A 78 11.89 0.27 0.13
CA ASP A 78 12.55 1.56 0.16
C ASP A 78 11.56 2.67 -0.22
N GLU A 79 11.97 3.90 0.06
CA GLU A 79 11.26 5.09 -0.36
C GLU A 79 11.18 5.18 -1.90
N ALA A 80 9.98 5.44 -2.40
CA ALA A 80 9.73 5.62 -3.82
C ALA A 80 9.03 6.95 -4.09
N PHE A 81 9.51 7.71 -5.05
CA PHE A 81 8.99 9.04 -5.39
C PHE A 81 8.36 9.03 -6.78
N LEU A 82 7.21 9.69 -6.90
CA LEU A 82 6.50 9.89 -8.15
C LEU A 82 6.31 11.39 -8.41
N ASP A 83 6.92 11.86 -9.50
CA ASP A 83 6.77 13.25 -9.94
C ASP A 83 5.30 13.57 -10.28
N HIS A 84 4.87 14.79 -9.93
CA HIS A 84 3.50 15.25 -10.12
C HIS A 84 2.98 15.12 -11.56
N SER A 85 3.86 15.16 -12.58
CA SER A 85 3.49 14.96 -13.98
C SER A 85 2.93 13.57 -14.30
N GLN A 86 3.15 12.59 -13.42
CA GLN A 86 2.64 11.23 -13.59
C GLN A 86 1.35 10.96 -12.81
N LEU A 87 0.87 11.89 -11.99
CA LEU A 87 -0.29 11.66 -11.12
C LEU A 87 -1.57 11.43 -11.89
N GLU A 88 -1.75 12.03 -13.06
CA GLU A 88 -2.91 11.75 -13.91
C GLU A 88 -2.94 10.28 -14.37
N LYS A 89 -1.78 9.72 -14.73
CA LYS A 89 -1.65 8.30 -15.11
C LYS A 89 -1.88 7.39 -13.91
N MET A 90 -1.31 7.74 -12.75
CA MET A 90 -1.55 7.04 -11.48
C MET A 90 -3.04 6.97 -11.15
N LEU A 91 -3.76 8.09 -11.23
CA LEU A 91 -5.21 8.12 -11.03
C LEU A 91 -5.96 7.21 -12.01
N GLY A 92 -5.48 7.09 -13.26
CA GLY A 92 -5.99 6.13 -14.23
C GLY A 92 -5.82 4.68 -13.76
N ILE A 93 -4.65 4.31 -13.26
CA ILE A 93 -4.36 2.97 -12.71
C ILE A 93 -5.26 2.68 -11.51
N LEU A 94 -5.40 3.62 -10.57
CA LEU A 94 -6.26 3.46 -9.39
C LEU A 94 -7.73 3.20 -9.77
N ARG A 95 -8.26 3.94 -10.76
CA ARG A 95 -9.63 3.75 -11.26
C ARG A 95 -9.84 2.41 -11.94
N GLU A 96 -8.82 1.90 -12.63
CA GLU A 96 -8.93 0.59 -13.27
C GLU A 96 -8.90 -0.53 -12.23
N ALA A 97 -7.99 -0.47 -11.26
CA ALA A 97 -7.94 -1.44 -10.16
C ALA A 97 -9.24 -1.47 -9.36
N GLU A 98 -9.83 -0.30 -9.07
CA GLU A 98 -11.12 -0.17 -8.41
C GLU A 98 -12.24 -0.95 -9.12
N ARG A 99 -12.27 -0.94 -10.46
CA ARG A 99 -13.30 -1.65 -11.24
C ARG A 99 -13.19 -3.17 -11.16
N GLN A 100 -12.02 -3.68 -10.81
CA GLN A 100 -11.77 -5.12 -10.71
C GLN A 100 -12.10 -5.68 -9.32
N ILE A 101 -12.36 -4.81 -8.34
CA ILE A 101 -12.64 -5.20 -6.96
C ILE A 101 -14.15 -5.42 -6.78
N ASP A 102 -14.53 -6.64 -6.38
CA ASP A 102 -15.91 -6.93 -5.96
C ASP A 102 -16.12 -6.49 -4.50
N PRO A 103 -16.96 -5.48 -4.23
CA PRO A 103 -17.16 -4.95 -2.88
C PRO A 103 -17.82 -5.95 -1.92
N GLU A 104 -18.51 -6.97 -2.42
CA GLU A 104 -19.25 -7.93 -1.57
C GLU A 104 -18.44 -9.20 -1.28
N LYS A 105 -17.33 -9.42 -1.97
CA LYS A 105 -16.51 -10.62 -1.83
C LYS A 105 -15.36 -10.39 -0.87
N LYS A 106 -15.54 -10.81 0.39
CA LYS A 106 -14.42 -10.85 1.35
C LYS A 106 -13.30 -11.74 0.85
N GLU A 107 -12.07 -11.24 0.93
CA GLU A 107 -10.88 -11.95 0.48
C GLU A 107 -9.97 -12.31 1.66
N LYS A 108 -9.02 -13.22 1.41
CA LYS A 108 -7.97 -13.59 2.36
C LYS A 108 -6.62 -13.61 1.68
N ALA A 109 -5.64 -12.97 2.31
CA ALA A 109 -4.27 -12.98 1.87
C ALA A 109 -3.39 -13.76 2.85
N LEU A 110 -2.50 -14.60 2.31
CA LEU A 110 -1.42 -15.24 3.08
C LEU A 110 -0.28 -14.24 3.23
N LEU A 111 0.03 -13.88 4.47
CA LEU A 111 1.11 -12.92 4.78
C LEU A 111 2.46 -13.60 4.95
N GLY A 112 2.46 -14.88 5.32
CA GLY A 112 3.67 -15.65 5.54
C GLY A 112 3.37 -17.00 6.18
N TRP A 113 4.35 -17.88 6.12
CA TRP A 113 4.26 -19.20 6.74
C TRP A 113 5.65 -19.69 7.16
N HIS A 114 5.69 -20.60 8.13
CA HIS A 114 6.90 -21.31 8.54
C HIS A 114 6.56 -22.73 8.98
N ASP A 115 7.57 -23.60 9.01
CA ASP A 115 7.45 -25.01 9.38
C ASP A 115 8.00 -25.33 10.77
N LYS A 116 8.75 -24.40 11.39
CA LYS A 116 9.43 -24.58 12.69
C LYS A 116 9.33 -23.31 13.55
N PRO A 117 9.17 -23.44 14.88
CA PRO A 117 9.12 -24.69 15.67
C PRO A 117 7.78 -25.44 15.58
N LEU A 118 6.71 -24.76 15.16
CA LEU A 118 5.40 -25.33 14.85
C LEU A 118 4.95 -24.77 13.52
N ALA A 119 4.47 -25.64 12.62
CA ALA A 119 4.03 -25.18 11.31
C ALA A 119 2.84 -24.22 11.44
N ALA A 120 2.99 -22.99 10.93
CA ALA A 120 1.97 -21.96 11.01
C ALA A 120 1.89 -21.16 9.70
N ALA A 121 0.67 -20.78 9.33
CA ALA A 121 0.37 -19.89 8.22
C ALA A 121 -0.42 -18.69 8.75
N TYR A 122 0.05 -17.49 8.45
CA TYR A 122 -0.53 -16.24 8.91
C TYR A 122 -1.37 -15.61 7.79
N TRP A 123 -2.63 -15.40 8.07
CA TRP A 123 -3.62 -14.90 7.13
C TRP A 123 -4.14 -13.55 7.58
N ARG A 124 -4.56 -12.74 6.63
CA ARG A 124 -5.34 -11.52 6.89
C ARG A 124 -6.61 -11.56 6.07
N GLU A 125 -7.72 -11.19 6.71
CA GLU A 125 -8.96 -10.90 6.01
C GLU A 125 -8.87 -9.51 5.39
N ILE A 126 -9.27 -9.41 4.14
CA ILE A 126 -9.36 -8.16 3.41
C ILE A 126 -10.84 -7.85 3.25
N ASP A 127 -11.24 -6.67 3.73
CA ASP A 127 -12.53 -6.05 3.50
C ASP A 127 -12.42 -5.12 2.27
N PRO A 128 -13.00 -5.51 1.12
CA PRO A 128 -12.92 -4.71 -0.09
C PRO A 128 -13.56 -3.32 0.08
N LYS A 129 -14.58 -3.16 0.93
CA LYS A 129 -15.24 -1.86 1.13
C LYS A 129 -14.34 -0.89 1.88
N GLU A 130 -13.62 -1.38 2.88
CA GLU A 130 -12.58 -0.59 3.57
C GLU A 130 -11.50 -0.17 2.57
N PHE A 131 -11.01 -1.10 1.75
CA PHE A 131 -9.97 -0.79 0.78
C PHE A 131 -10.43 0.19 -0.31
N LEU A 132 -11.65 0.04 -0.84
CA LEU A 132 -12.24 0.98 -1.78
C LEU A 132 -12.35 2.39 -1.16
N GLY A 133 -12.73 2.48 0.11
CA GLY A 133 -12.72 3.75 0.86
C GLY A 133 -11.32 4.38 0.89
N PHE A 134 -10.29 3.59 1.14
CA PHE A 134 -8.90 4.05 1.08
C PHE A 134 -8.49 4.48 -0.34
N LEU A 135 -8.90 3.77 -1.40
CA LEU A 135 -8.61 4.19 -2.78
C LEU A 135 -9.25 5.55 -3.11
N GLU A 136 -10.44 5.85 -2.59
CA GLU A 136 -11.04 7.19 -2.72
C GLU A 136 -10.24 8.27 -1.99
N GLU A 137 -9.76 7.98 -0.78
CA GLU A 137 -8.89 8.89 -0.04
C GLU A 137 -7.57 9.14 -0.79
N LEU A 138 -6.96 8.08 -1.33
CA LEU A 138 -5.74 8.17 -2.13
C LEU A 138 -5.96 8.97 -3.42
N LYS A 139 -7.04 8.72 -4.16
CA LYS A 139 -7.39 9.50 -5.37
C LYS A 139 -7.58 10.98 -5.02
N THR A 140 -8.27 11.28 -3.92
CA THR A 140 -8.47 12.66 -3.44
C THR A 140 -7.14 13.31 -3.06
N PHE A 141 -6.27 12.57 -2.35
CA PHE A 141 -4.97 13.03 -1.92
C PHE A 141 -4.04 13.33 -3.11
N ALA A 142 -3.99 12.43 -4.09
CA ALA A 142 -3.25 12.61 -5.34
C ALA A 142 -3.82 13.74 -6.22
N GLY A 143 -5.15 13.91 -6.25
CA GLY A 143 -5.79 15.03 -6.93
C GLY A 143 -5.34 16.38 -6.38
N LYS A 144 -5.32 16.54 -5.05
CA LYS A 144 -4.79 17.75 -4.40
C LYS A 144 -3.29 17.93 -4.68
N ALA A 145 -2.51 16.85 -4.68
CA ALA A 145 -1.09 16.91 -5.02
C ALA A 145 -0.90 17.44 -6.45
N MET A 146 -1.70 16.97 -7.41
CA MET A 146 -1.67 17.43 -8.79
C MET A 146 -2.04 18.92 -8.94
N GLU A 147 -3.10 19.38 -8.26
CA GLU A 147 -3.54 20.79 -8.28
C GLU A 147 -2.47 21.74 -7.70
N GLU A 148 -1.85 21.35 -6.59
CA GLU A 148 -0.85 22.15 -5.86
C GLU A 148 0.59 21.91 -6.34
N LYS A 149 0.78 21.05 -7.36
CA LYS A 149 2.08 20.62 -7.92
C LYS A 149 3.03 20.05 -6.86
N TYR A 150 2.51 19.16 -6.04
CA TYR A 150 3.30 18.29 -5.17
C TYR A 150 3.55 16.95 -5.84
N ASP A 151 4.73 16.43 -5.60
CA ASP A 151 5.11 15.04 -5.90
C ASP A 151 4.62 14.14 -4.77
N LEU A 152 4.62 12.83 -5.01
CA LEU A 152 4.26 11.84 -4.00
C LEU A 152 5.47 11.01 -3.60
N GLU A 153 5.68 10.86 -2.31
CA GLU A 153 6.59 9.90 -1.69
C GLU A 153 5.76 8.74 -1.14
N PHE A 154 6.21 7.52 -1.38
CA PHE A 154 5.59 6.29 -0.90
C PHE A 154 6.57 5.57 0.01
N ILE A 155 6.09 5.23 1.20
CA ILE A 155 6.76 4.39 2.19
C ILE A 155 5.82 3.21 2.44
N LEU A 156 6.18 2.01 1.98
CA LEU A 156 5.34 0.81 2.07
C LEU A 156 5.82 -0.14 3.18
#